data_AF-A0AAV3PHU5-F1
#
_entry.id   AF-A0AAV3PHU5-F1
#
_cell.length_a   1.000
_cell.length_b   1.000
_cell.length_c   1.000
_cell.angle_alpha   90.00
_cell.angle_beta   90.00
_cell.angle_gamma   90.00
#
_symmetry.space_group_name_H-M   'P 1'
#
loop_
_entity.id
_entity.type
_entity.pdbx_description
1 polymer ?
#
loop_
_entity_poly.entity_id
_entity_poly.type
_entity_poly.pdbx_seq_one_letter_code
_entity_poly.pdbx_strand_id
1 'polypeptide(L)'
;MEKTCCFWLREGKKHSWFDCHHPFLLNNHKYQNQPRAFKKGRTWPSHVQEERRSREELFEIVSQQDPNVFGSSKQAQHRTVGYGKTYNWTKKSIFWELPYWPKLKIKNNIDFKHNEKNNGENFFFTMMDVKRKMKDTEASRKDLKDHTYRSSLHMITRKGKSAKPQANYTLTQKQQEAVHTWLSKLKTPDGFASNFARCSSSANFTGVNRHDMIILVQKLILVDIRDLLPKPTLGSNIVEILCKLEKQFPPAMFDVMEHLPVHLSYETLMGDHVHYRWMYPFEL
;
A
#
# COMPACT_ATOMS: atom_id res chain seq x y z
N MET A 1 7.97 -9.88 12.36
CA MET A 1 7.34 -10.56 11.21
C MET A 1 6.34 -11.61 11.66
N GLU A 2 6.63 -12.42 12.68
CA GLU A 2 5.71 -13.46 13.15
C GLU A 2 4.33 -12.91 13.56
N LYS A 3 4.26 -11.75 14.21
CA LYS A 3 2.99 -11.08 14.54
C LYS A 3 2.29 -10.40 13.33
N THR A 4 3.00 -10.07 12.24
CA THR A 4 2.46 -9.16 11.19
C THR A 4 1.69 -9.87 10.08
N CYS A 5 1.48 -11.18 10.18
CA CYS A 5 0.63 -11.97 9.28
C CYS A 5 1.02 -11.96 7.78
N CYS A 6 2.06 -11.22 7.42
CA CYS A 6 2.59 -11.03 6.09
C CYS A 6 3.46 -12.24 5.69
N PHE A 7 3.61 -12.45 4.39
CA PHE A 7 4.28 -13.64 3.86
C PHE A 7 5.15 -13.27 2.66
N TRP A 8 6.09 -14.16 2.32
CA TRP A 8 7.02 -13.94 1.21
C TRP A 8 6.44 -14.45 -0.12
N LEU A 9 6.46 -13.60 -1.14
CA LEU A 9 6.13 -13.94 -2.52
C LEU A 9 7.38 -14.47 -3.21
N ARG A 10 7.32 -15.71 -3.73
CA ARG A 10 8.49 -16.40 -4.28
C ARG A 10 8.93 -15.78 -5.60
N GLU A 11 7.99 -15.49 -6.49
CA GLU A 11 8.29 -14.95 -7.82
C GLU A 11 8.54 -13.44 -7.75
N GLY A 12 7.73 -12.72 -6.97
CA GLY A 12 7.87 -11.28 -6.74
C GLY A 12 9.04 -10.88 -5.84
N LYS A 13 9.67 -11.85 -5.15
CA LYS A 13 10.82 -11.67 -4.24
C LYS A 13 10.64 -10.54 -3.23
N LYS A 14 9.46 -10.48 -2.61
CA LYS A 14 9.13 -9.47 -1.60
C LYS A 14 8.10 -9.96 -0.60
N HIS A 15 7.98 -9.25 0.53
CA HIS A 15 6.87 -9.47 1.45
C HIS A 15 5.58 -8.88 0.90
N SER A 16 4.49 -9.63 1.09
CA SER A 16 3.12 -9.19 0.84
C SER A 16 2.36 -9.07 2.15
N TRP A 17 1.64 -7.96 2.27
CA TRP A 17 0.68 -7.65 3.32
C TRP A 17 -0.76 -7.96 2.90
N PHE A 18 -0.93 -8.76 1.85
CA PHE A 18 -2.22 -9.27 1.41
C PHE A 18 -2.87 -10.10 2.52
N ASP A 19 -4.14 -9.83 2.78
CA ASP A 19 -4.93 -10.47 3.84
C ASP A 19 -4.35 -10.17 5.25
N CYS A 20 -3.58 -9.08 5.43
CA CYS A 20 -3.12 -8.63 6.75
C CYS A 20 -4.05 -7.59 7.40
N HIS A 21 -5.10 -7.16 6.70
CA HIS A 21 -6.03 -6.13 7.17
C HIS A 21 -7.24 -6.71 7.91
N HIS A 22 -7.51 -8.02 7.76
CA HIS A 22 -8.62 -8.70 8.42
C HIS A 22 -8.66 -8.58 9.95
N PRO A 23 -7.53 -8.64 10.67
CA PRO A 23 -7.48 -8.37 12.13
C PRO A 23 -7.95 -6.98 12.56
N PHE A 24 -8.12 -6.04 11.63
CA PHE A 24 -8.56 -4.67 11.93
C PHE A 24 -10.04 -4.45 11.61
N LEU A 25 -10.73 -5.47 11.09
CA LEU A 25 -12.17 -5.42 10.85
C LEU A 25 -12.94 -5.50 12.18
N LEU A 26 -14.12 -4.90 12.20
CA LEU A 26 -15.04 -5.07 13.33
C LEU A 26 -15.45 -6.54 13.49
N ASN A 27 -15.80 -6.91 14.73
CA ASN A 27 -16.27 -8.26 15.04
C ASN A 27 -17.45 -8.66 14.15
N ASN A 28 -17.47 -9.91 13.71
CA ASN A 28 -18.50 -10.47 12.82
C ASN A 28 -18.62 -9.80 11.45
N HIS A 29 -17.58 -9.09 10.98
CA HIS A 29 -17.62 -8.46 9.67
C HIS A 29 -17.74 -9.49 8.55
N LYS A 30 -18.57 -9.22 7.53
CA LYS A 30 -18.90 -10.13 6.42
C LYS A 30 -17.69 -10.71 5.68
N TYR A 31 -16.53 -10.04 5.70
CA TYR A 31 -15.31 -10.53 5.04
C TYR A 31 -14.59 -11.65 5.81
N GLN A 32 -14.80 -11.76 7.13
CA GLN A 32 -14.25 -12.86 7.93
C GLN A 32 -14.78 -14.22 7.47
N ASN A 33 -15.99 -14.26 6.89
CA ASN A 33 -16.66 -15.46 6.42
C ASN A 33 -16.51 -15.70 4.90
N GLN A 34 -15.47 -15.16 4.25
CA GLN A 34 -15.23 -15.29 2.80
C GLN A 34 -13.89 -15.98 2.48
N PRO A 35 -13.69 -17.26 2.86
CA PRO A 35 -12.39 -17.94 2.76
C PRO A 35 -11.84 -18.07 1.34
N ARG A 36 -12.71 -17.96 0.32
CA ARG A 36 -12.31 -18.03 -1.10
C ARG A 36 -11.96 -16.67 -1.71
N ALA A 37 -12.27 -15.57 -1.01
CA ALA A 37 -12.05 -14.21 -1.53
C ALA A 37 -10.65 -13.65 -1.22
N PHE A 38 -9.94 -14.25 -0.26
CA PHE A 38 -8.65 -13.78 0.26
C PHE A 38 -7.56 -14.86 0.13
N LYS A 39 -6.68 -15.00 1.12
CA LYS A 39 -5.54 -15.94 1.05
C LYS A 39 -6.01 -17.38 1.20
N LYS A 40 -5.50 -18.24 0.32
CA LYS A 40 -5.72 -19.69 0.33
C LYS A 40 -5.39 -20.30 1.69
N GLY A 41 -6.29 -21.16 2.16
CA GLY A 41 -6.13 -21.89 3.42
C GLY A 41 -6.06 -21.01 4.67
N ARG A 42 -6.37 -19.71 4.57
CA ARG A 42 -6.43 -18.80 5.71
C ARG A 42 -7.88 -18.59 6.13
N THR A 43 -8.11 -18.67 7.43
CA THR A 43 -9.37 -18.31 8.08
C THR A 43 -9.08 -17.37 9.23
N TRP A 44 -9.96 -16.41 9.43
CA TRP A 44 -9.87 -15.48 10.55
C TRP A 44 -11.00 -15.76 11.54
N PRO A 45 -10.69 -15.97 12.83
CA PRO A 45 -11.71 -16.00 13.87
C PRO A 45 -12.58 -14.73 13.85
N SER A 46 -13.84 -14.87 14.24
CA SER A 46 -14.82 -13.77 14.30
C SER A 46 -14.43 -12.63 15.27
N HIS A 47 -13.48 -12.92 16.16
CA HIS A 47 -12.98 -12.02 17.22
C HIS A 47 -11.46 -11.84 17.16
N VAL A 48 -10.89 -11.60 15.97
CA VAL A 48 -9.50 -11.13 15.88
C VAL A 48 -9.50 -9.61 15.81
N GLN A 49 -9.07 -8.98 16.90
CA GLN A 49 -8.58 -7.63 16.88
C GLN A 49 -7.07 -7.70 17.05
N GLU A 50 -6.29 -7.22 16.07
CA GLU A 50 -4.85 -7.09 16.27
C GLU A 50 -4.62 -6.09 17.41
N GLU A 51 -3.98 -6.55 18.49
CA GLU A 51 -3.42 -5.65 19.47
C GLU A 51 -2.22 -4.95 18.84
N ARG A 52 -2.36 -3.64 18.61
CA ARG A 52 -1.21 -2.82 18.25
C ARG A 52 -0.15 -3.03 19.32
N ARG A 53 1.09 -3.31 18.90
CA ARG A 53 2.22 -3.44 19.83
C ARG A 53 2.23 -2.26 20.78
N SER A 54 2.37 -2.56 22.07
CA SER A 54 2.46 -1.56 23.12
C SER A 54 3.72 -0.71 22.94
N ARG A 55 3.75 0.44 23.63
CA ARG A 55 4.89 1.37 23.57
C ARG A 55 6.14 0.72 24.14
N GLU A 56 5.94 -0.10 25.17
CA GLU A 56 6.95 -0.80 25.93
C GLU A 56 7.56 -1.92 25.08
N GLU A 57 6.74 -2.71 24.38
CA GLU A 57 7.21 -3.72 23.42
C GLU A 57 8.01 -3.11 22.26
N LEU A 58 7.54 -1.99 21.68
CA LEU A 58 8.27 -1.34 20.58
C LEU A 58 9.61 -0.77 21.05
N PHE A 59 9.63 -0.17 22.24
CA PHE A 59 10.87 0.34 22.83
C PHE A 59 11.87 -0.79 23.12
N GLU A 60 11.40 -1.91 23.66
CA GLU A 60 12.26 -3.07 23.92
C GLU A 60 12.87 -3.61 22.61
N ILE A 61 12.06 -3.79 21.57
CA ILE A 61 12.52 -4.24 20.25
C ILE A 61 13.58 -3.31 19.67
N VAL A 62 13.37 -1.99 19.73
CA VAL A 62 14.31 -1.00 19.15
C VAL A 62 15.53 -0.77 20.05
N SER A 63 15.41 -0.99 21.35
CA SER A 63 16.54 -0.92 22.29
C SER A 63 17.52 -2.08 22.08
N GLN A 64 17.04 -3.23 21.63
CA GLN A 64 17.86 -4.39 21.28
C GLN A 64 18.59 -4.25 19.93
N GLN A 65 18.33 -3.18 19.16
CA GLN A 65 19.02 -2.94 17.91
C GLN A 65 20.38 -2.31 18.14
N ASP A 66 21.40 -2.87 17.48
CA ASP A 66 22.73 -2.28 17.41
C ASP A 66 22.68 -0.86 16.82
N PRO A 67 23.61 0.02 17.20
CA PRO A 67 23.77 1.33 16.59
C PRO A 67 23.94 1.23 15.07
N ASN A 68 23.49 2.26 14.35
CA ASN A 68 23.70 2.31 12.90
C ASN A 68 25.20 2.30 12.57
N VAL A 69 25.66 1.24 11.91
CA VAL A 69 27.00 1.22 11.31
C VAL A 69 26.87 1.78 9.89
N PHE A 70 27.44 2.96 9.67
CA PHE A 70 27.45 3.62 8.36
C PHE A 70 28.63 3.12 7.50
N GLY A 71 28.42 3.00 6.19
CA GLY A 71 29.43 2.58 5.23
C GLY A 71 29.15 1.21 4.59
N SER A 72 30.08 0.73 3.76
CA SER A 72 29.98 -0.50 2.97
C SER A 72 30.71 -1.69 3.61
N SER A 73 31.07 -1.60 4.89
CA SER A 73 31.79 -2.65 5.60
C SER A 73 30.94 -3.91 5.79
N LYS A 74 31.59 -5.08 5.95
CA LYS A 74 30.89 -6.34 6.29
C LYS A 74 30.10 -6.24 7.61
N GLN A 75 30.52 -5.36 8.53
CA GLN A 75 29.78 -5.03 9.76
C GLN A 75 28.52 -4.20 9.49
N ALA A 76 28.54 -3.27 8.53
CA ALA A 76 27.34 -2.53 8.11
C ALA A 76 26.27 -3.42 7.45
N GLN A 77 26.67 -4.60 6.99
CA GLN A 77 25.77 -5.62 6.43
C GLN A 77 25.25 -6.61 7.49
N HIS A 78 25.78 -6.57 8.72
CA HIS A 78 25.37 -7.48 9.79
C HIS A 78 23.93 -7.15 10.22
N ARG A 79 23.05 -8.14 10.09
CA ARG A 79 21.65 -8.03 10.51
C ARG A 79 21.57 -8.40 11.99
N THR A 80 21.00 -7.50 12.77
CA THR A 80 20.85 -7.61 14.22
C THR A 80 19.98 -8.79 14.63
N VAL A 81 20.14 -9.24 15.87
CA VAL A 81 19.35 -10.35 16.44
C VAL A 81 17.86 -10.01 16.36
N GLY A 82 17.08 -10.87 15.70
CA GLY A 82 15.65 -10.67 15.48
C GLY A 82 15.27 -10.17 14.09
N TYR A 83 16.23 -9.74 13.26
CA TYR A 83 15.95 -9.40 11.86
C TYR A 83 15.32 -10.58 11.10
N GLY A 84 14.25 -10.32 10.35
CA GLY A 84 13.49 -11.33 9.62
C GLY A 84 12.50 -12.13 10.49
N LYS A 85 12.64 -12.08 11.82
CA LYS A 85 11.75 -12.77 12.78
C LYS A 85 10.84 -11.78 13.52
N THR A 86 11.42 -10.86 14.28
CA THR A 86 10.69 -9.86 15.08
C THR A 86 10.43 -8.57 14.27
N TYR A 87 11.44 -8.07 13.54
CA TYR A 87 11.36 -6.88 12.68
C TYR A 87 12.14 -7.03 11.36
N ASN A 88 11.95 -6.10 10.43
CA ASN A 88 12.69 -6.01 9.16
C ASN A 88 13.46 -4.69 8.98
N TRP A 89 13.54 -3.86 10.03
CA TRP A 89 14.29 -2.61 10.02
C TRP A 89 15.79 -2.88 9.96
N THR A 90 16.49 -2.13 9.11
CA THR A 90 17.95 -2.20 8.94
C THR A 90 18.67 -1.03 9.57
N LYS A 91 17.92 0.02 9.97
CA LYS A 91 18.46 1.24 10.57
C LYS A 91 17.56 1.67 11.73
N LYS A 92 18.19 2.14 12.80
CA LYS A 92 17.56 2.80 13.95
C LYS A 92 17.60 4.31 13.73
N SER A 93 16.46 5.00 13.80
CA SER A 93 16.48 6.46 13.67
C SER A 93 17.12 7.10 14.92
N ILE A 94 17.91 8.17 14.73
CA ILE A 94 18.47 8.96 15.85
C ILE A 94 17.39 9.52 16.78
N PHE A 95 16.15 9.67 16.29
CA PHE A 95 15.05 10.16 17.09
C PHE A 95 14.70 9.24 18.27
N TRP A 96 15.10 7.96 18.21
CA TRP A 96 14.91 7.01 19.32
C TRP A 96 15.88 7.25 20.49
N GLU A 97 16.94 8.03 20.28
CA GLU A 97 17.93 8.38 21.32
C GLU A 97 17.53 9.64 22.09
N LEU A 98 16.49 10.36 21.63
CA LEU A 98 16.08 11.60 22.24
C LEU A 98 15.46 11.37 23.64
N PRO A 99 15.87 12.10 24.69
CA PRO A 99 15.38 11.89 26.07
C PRO A 99 13.86 12.02 26.23
N TYR A 100 13.20 12.74 25.33
CA TYR A 100 11.75 12.93 25.34
C TYR A 100 10.99 11.92 24.47
N TRP A 101 11.68 11.10 23.67
CA TRP A 101 11.04 10.08 22.84
C TRP A 101 10.12 9.14 23.65
N PRO A 102 10.48 8.70 24.87
CA PRO A 102 9.58 7.90 25.71
C PRO A 102 8.27 8.62 26.05
N LYS A 103 8.30 9.96 26.12
CA LYS A 103 7.17 10.83 26.49
C LYS A 103 6.23 11.13 25.29
N LEU A 104 6.63 10.82 24.06
CA LEU A 104 5.80 11.06 22.87
C LEU A 104 4.60 10.10 22.83
N LYS A 105 3.39 10.65 22.62
CA LYS A 105 2.16 9.86 22.40
C LYS A 105 2.20 9.12 21.07
N ILE A 106 2.82 9.72 20.06
CA ILE A 106 3.02 9.15 18.73
C ILE A 106 4.49 9.24 18.41
N LYS A 107 5.08 8.07 18.13
CA LYS A 107 6.54 7.91 18.05
C LYS A 107 7.03 7.63 16.63
N ASN A 108 6.10 7.48 15.70
CA ASN A 108 6.33 7.30 14.27
C ASN A 108 5.62 8.43 13.51
N ASN A 109 6.17 8.83 12.37
CA ASN A 109 5.49 9.76 11.47
C ASN A 109 5.40 9.09 10.10
N ILE A 110 4.20 8.62 9.74
CA ILE A 110 3.96 8.09 8.41
C ILE A 110 3.94 9.27 7.45
N ASP A 111 4.87 9.29 6.49
CA ASP A 111 4.83 10.26 5.38
C ASP A 111 3.62 9.97 4.49
N PHE A 112 2.51 10.62 4.82
CA PHE A 112 1.24 10.45 4.13
C PHE A 112 1.35 10.83 2.66
N LYS A 113 2.04 11.92 2.34
CA LYS A 113 2.18 12.40 0.96
C LYS A 113 2.92 11.37 0.11
N HIS A 114 3.98 10.78 0.64
CA HIS A 114 4.70 9.71 -0.05
C HIS A 114 3.86 8.42 -0.14
N ASN A 115 3.15 8.07 0.93
CA ASN A 115 2.29 6.89 0.97
C ASN A 115 1.13 6.96 -0.03
N GLU A 116 0.40 8.06 -0.03
CA GLU A 116 -0.71 8.33 -0.93
C GLU A 116 -0.25 8.30 -2.38
N LYS A 117 0.87 8.95 -2.68
CA LYS A 117 1.47 8.93 -4.02
C LYS A 117 1.79 7.50 -4.46
N ASN A 118 2.48 6.73 -3.63
CA ASN A 118 2.89 5.36 -3.98
C ASN A 118 1.68 4.45 -4.19
N ASN A 119 0.72 4.48 -3.26
CA ASN A 119 -0.50 3.69 -3.37
C ASN A 119 -1.26 4.09 -4.64
N GLY A 120 -1.47 5.40 -4.83
CA GLY A 120 -2.18 5.94 -5.98
C GLY A 120 -1.54 5.58 -7.32
N GLU A 121 -0.22 5.75 -7.45
CA GLU A 121 0.52 5.36 -8.65
C GLU A 121 0.43 3.84 -8.88
N ASN A 122 0.55 3.03 -7.83
CA ASN A 122 0.43 1.56 -7.94
C ASN A 122 -0.94 1.15 -8.48
N PHE A 123 -2.03 1.73 -7.95
CA PHE A 123 -3.39 1.48 -8.46
C PHE A 123 -3.55 1.98 -9.89
N PHE A 124 -3.25 3.25 -10.14
CA PHE A 124 -3.43 3.87 -11.44
C PHE A 124 -2.67 3.13 -12.55
N PHE A 125 -1.37 2.88 -12.38
CA PHE A 125 -0.58 2.21 -13.41
C PHE A 125 -0.94 0.74 -13.60
N THR A 126 -1.48 0.08 -12.57
CA THR A 126 -2.00 -1.28 -12.70
C THR A 126 -3.31 -1.32 -13.48
N MET A 127 -4.22 -0.36 -13.25
CA MET A 127 -5.48 -0.24 -13.98
C MET A 127 -5.26 0.15 -15.45
N MET A 128 -4.28 1.03 -15.71
CA MET A 128 -3.88 1.46 -17.07
C MET A 128 -2.96 0.45 -17.80
N ASP A 129 -2.60 -0.68 -17.18
CA ASP A 129 -1.66 -1.69 -17.72
C ASP A 129 -0.32 -1.09 -18.21
N VAL A 130 0.18 -0.07 -17.50
CA VAL A 130 1.39 0.66 -17.92
C VAL A 130 2.61 -0.21 -17.69
N LYS A 131 3.26 -0.61 -18.80
CA LYS A 131 4.41 -1.51 -18.78
C LYS A 131 5.51 -1.00 -17.86
N ARG A 132 6.12 -1.90 -17.09
CA ARG A 132 7.16 -1.64 -16.06
C ARG A 132 6.68 -0.90 -14.80
N LYS A 133 5.51 -0.26 -14.79
CA LYS A 133 4.95 0.43 -13.61
C LYS A 133 3.82 -0.34 -12.93
N MET A 134 3.05 -1.13 -13.68
CA MET A 134 1.99 -1.97 -13.14
C MET A 134 2.50 -2.99 -12.10
N LYS A 135 1.68 -3.30 -11.10
CA LYS A 135 1.94 -4.36 -10.11
C LYS A 135 1.36 -5.71 -10.51
N ASP A 136 0.59 -5.74 -11.59
CA ASP A 136 0.05 -6.97 -12.17
C ASP A 136 0.95 -7.56 -13.26
N THR A 137 2.08 -8.10 -12.82
CA THR A 137 3.10 -8.73 -13.68
C THR A 137 2.90 -10.25 -13.80
N GLU A 138 3.64 -10.90 -14.69
CA GLU A 138 3.62 -12.38 -14.78
C GLU A 138 4.04 -13.04 -13.47
N ALA A 139 5.06 -12.50 -12.80
CA ALA A 139 5.48 -12.96 -11.47
C ALA A 139 4.33 -12.84 -10.46
N SER A 140 3.64 -11.69 -10.47
CA SER A 140 2.45 -11.45 -9.64
C SER A 140 1.34 -12.49 -9.90
N ARG A 141 1.11 -12.87 -11.17
CA ARG A 141 0.12 -13.92 -11.52
C ARG A 141 0.51 -15.32 -11.08
N LYS A 142 1.79 -15.65 -11.11
CA LYS A 142 2.29 -16.93 -10.58
C LYS A 142 2.13 -16.99 -9.05
N ASP A 143 2.55 -15.95 -8.34
CA ASP A 143 2.33 -15.85 -6.89
C ASP A 143 0.83 -15.86 -6.53
N LEU A 144 -0.01 -15.19 -7.34
CA LEU A 144 -1.47 -15.19 -7.17
C LEU A 144 -2.06 -16.59 -7.25
N LYS A 145 -1.55 -17.44 -8.15
CA LYS A 145 -1.97 -18.84 -8.29
C LYS A 145 -1.68 -19.63 -7.02
N ASP A 146 -0.54 -19.37 -6.38
CA ASP A 146 -0.15 -20.10 -5.16
C ASP A 146 -0.94 -19.62 -3.94
N HIS A 147 -1.26 -18.32 -3.89
CA HIS A 147 -1.82 -17.70 -2.69
C HIS A 147 -3.33 -17.41 -2.72
N THR A 148 -4.02 -17.49 -3.87
CA THR A 148 -5.46 -17.16 -3.96
C THR A 148 -6.26 -18.15 -4.83
N TYR A 149 -7.58 -18.22 -4.64
CA TYR A 149 -8.48 -19.10 -5.43
C TYR A 149 -8.93 -18.51 -6.78
N ARG A 150 -8.26 -17.46 -7.27
CA ARG A 150 -8.68 -16.69 -8.45
C ARG A 150 -8.17 -17.30 -9.76
N SER A 151 -8.69 -18.48 -10.11
CA SER A 151 -8.27 -19.24 -11.30
C SER A 151 -8.46 -18.50 -12.62
N SER A 152 -9.45 -17.61 -12.72
CA SER A 152 -9.66 -16.73 -13.87
C SER A 152 -8.48 -15.79 -14.16
N LEU A 153 -7.63 -15.54 -13.16
CA LEU A 153 -6.46 -14.69 -13.28
C LEU A 153 -5.16 -15.47 -13.46
N HIS A 154 -5.17 -16.81 -13.45
CA HIS A 154 -3.94 -17.58 -13.64
C HIS A 154 -3.36 -17.40 -15.05
N MET A 155 -2.04 -17.51 -15.19
CA MET A 155 -1.40 -17.55 -16.50
C MET A 155 -1.95 -18.72 -17.32
N ILE A 156 -2.25 -18.47 -18.60
CA ILE A 156 -2.79 -19.46 -19.53
C ILE A 156 -1.83 -19.66 -20.71
N THR A 157 -1.91 -20.80 -21.36
CA THR A 157 -1.18 -21.05 -22.61
C THR A 157 -2.09 -20.79 -23.80
N ARG A 158 -1.71 -19.85 -24.67
CA ARG A 158 -2.41 -19.57 -25.94
C ARG A 158 -1.42 -19.75 -27.09
N LYS A 159 -1.75 -20.64 -28.04
CA LYS A 159 -0.89 -20.96 -29.20
C LYS A 159 0.55 -21.30 -28.81
N GLY A 160 0.73 -22.10 -27.75
CA GLY A 160 2.04 -22.51 -27.24
C GLY A 160 2.81 -21.42 -26.46
N LYS A 161 2.27 -20.20 -26.32
CA LYS A 161 2.91 -19.10 -25.57
C LYS A 161 2.17 -18.83 -24.27
N SER A 162 2.92 -18.49 -23.23
CA SER A 162 2.38 -17.99 -21.96
C SER A 162 1.67 -16.66 -22.19
N ALA A 163 0.46 -16.51 -21.66
CA ALA A 163 -0.37 -15.33 -21.80
C ALA A 163 -1.04 -14.96 -20.47
N LYS A 164 -1.01 -13.66 -20.13
CA LYS A 164 -1.70 -13.07 -18.98
C LYS A 164 -3.17 -12.78 -19.36
N PRO A 165 -4.19 -13.43 -18.76
CA PRO A 165 -5.57 -13.06 -19.02
C PRO A 165 -5.88 -11.67 -18.46
N GLN A 166 -6.70 -10.90 -19.19
CA GLN A 166 -7.10 -9.56 -18.78
C GLN A 166 -7.88 -9.63 -17.46
N ALA A 167 -7.47 -8.81 -16.49
CA ALA A 167 -8.20 -8.67 -15.23
C ALA A 167 -9.39 -7.71 -15.37
N ASN A 168 -10.39 -7.90 -14.53
CA ASN A 168 -11.56 -7.02 -14.43
C ASN A 168 -11.21 -5.60 -13.93
N TYR A 169 -10.11 -5.45 -13.19
CA TYR A 169 -9.61 -4.16 -12.72
C TYR A 169 -8.71 -3.45 -13.76
N THR A 170 -8.37 -4.10 -14.87
CA THR A 170 -7.56 -3.51 -15.94
C THR A 170 -8.47 -2.92 -17.02
N LEU A 171 -8.31 -1.63 -17.30
CA LEU A 171 -9.08 -0.93 -18.30
C LEU A 171 -8.83 -1.51 -19.69
N THR A 172 -9.89 -1.62 -20.47
CA THR A 172 -9.81 -1.96 -21.90
C THR A 172 -9.10 -0.85 -22.68
N GLN A 173 -8.56 -1.17 -23.86
CA GLN A 173 -7.90 -0.17 -24.71
C GLN A 173 -8.79 1.06 -24.97
N LYS A 174 -10.09 0.86 -25.26
CA LYS A 174 -11.05 1.95 -25.45
C LYS A 174 -11.22 2.82 -24.20
N GLN A 175 -11.26 2.21 -23.02
CA GLN A 175 -11.34 2.94 -21.75
C GLN A 175 -10.04 3.71 -21.46
N GLN A 176 -8.88 3.12 -21.77
CA GLN A 176 -7.60 3.81 -21.64
C GLN A 176 -7.54 5.03 -22.56
N GLU A 177 -7.93 4.89 -23.83
CA GLU A 177 -8.02 6.01 -24.80
C GLU A 177 -8.96 7.12 -24.31
N ALA A 178 -10.09 6.75 -23.68
CA ALA A 178 -10.99 7.71 -23.06
C ALA A 178 -10.34 8.48 -21.91
N VAL A 179 -9.58 7.79 -21.04
CA VAL A 179 -8.80 8.43 -19.96
C VAL A 179 -7.75 9.38 -20.53
N HIS A 180 -7.00 8.97 -21.55
CA HIS A 180 -6.02 9.83 -22.22
C HIS A 180 -6.67 11.08 -22.85
N THR A 181 -7.83 10.91 -23.49
CA THR A 181 -8.59 12.01 -24.09
C THR A 181 -9.17 12.96 -23.05
N TRP A 182 -9.66 12.42 -21.93
CA TRP A 182 -10.16 13.23 -20.83
C TRP A 182 -9.02 14.04 -20.18
N LEU A 183 -7.88 13.41 -19.90
CA LEU A 183 -6.70 14.09 -19.36
C LEU A 183 -6.13 15.17 -20.28
N SER A 184 -6.21 14.98 -21.59
CA SER A 184 -5.75 16.00 -22.55
C SER A 184 -6.65 17.24 -22.61
N LYS A 185 -7.92 17.10 -22.22
CA LYS A 185 -8.92 18.18 -22.21
C LYS A 185 -9.12 18.79 -20.83
N LEU A 186 -8.62 18.15 -19.77
CA LEU A 186 -8.81 18.58 -18.40
C LEU A 186 -8.13 19.94 -18.16
N LYS A 187 -8.94 20.93 -17.75
CA LYS A 187 -8.46 22.23 -17.30
C LYS A 187 -8.60 22.32 -15.79
N THR A 188 -7.52 22.73 -15.13
CA THR A 188 -7.51 22.99 -13.69
C THR A 188 -7.30 24.48 -13.43
N PRO A 189 -7.75 25.01 -12.28
CA PRO A 189 -7.42 26.37 -11.88
C PRO A 189 -5.90 26.60 -11.86
N ASP A 190 -5.50 27.85 -12.04
CA ASP A 190 -4.09 28.22 -11.98
C ASP A 190 -3.47 27.87 -10.61
N GLY A 191 -2.24 27.35 -10.63
CA GLY A 191 -1.55 26.83 -9.44
C GLY A 191 -2.12 25.53 -8.83
N PHE A 192 -3.20 24.95 -9.35
CA PHE A 192 -3.81 23.74 -8.77
C PHE A 192 -3.08 22.45 -9.17
N ALA A 193 -2.80 22.26 -10.45
CA ALA A 193 -2.06 21.12 -11.00
C ALA A 193 -1.38 21.54 -12.31
N SER A 194 -0.37 20.78 -12.74
CA SER A 194 0.24 21.02 -14.05
C SER A 194 -0.69 20.60 -15.19
N ASN A 195 -0.37 21.05 -16.42
CA ASN A 195 -1.14 20.70 -17.60
C ASN A 195 -1.02 19.21 -17.94
N PHE A 196 -2.06 18.43 -17.58
CA PHE A 196 -2.14 16.99 -17.82
C PHE A 196 -2.10 16.60 -19.31
N ALA A 197 -2.38 17.51 -20.25
CA ALA A 197 -2.22 17.22 -21.68
C ALA A 197 -0.78 16.83 -22.05
N ARG A 198 0.21 17.28 -21.26
CA ARG A 198 1.61 16.91 -21.46
C ARG A 198 1.90 15.45 -21.10
N CYS A 199 1.13 14.86 -20.18
CA CYS A 199 1.34 13.48 -19.74
C CYS A 199 0.46 12.48 -20.48
N SER A 200 -0.68 12.92 -21.03
CA SER A 200 -1.62 12.09 -21.76
C SER A 200 -1.14 11.70 -23.15
N SER A 201 -0.15 12.40 -23.72
CA SER A 201 0.46 12.07 -25.02
C SER A 201 1.34 10.82 -24.98
N SER A 202 1.73 10.37 -23.78
CA SER A 202 2.57 9.19 -23.57
C SER A 202 1.76 8.06 -22.97
N ALA A 203 1.78 6.89 -23.61
CA ALA A 203 1.20 5.66 -23.05
C ALA A 203 1.81 5.27 -21.68
N ASN A 204 2.97 5.86 -21.32
CA ASN A 204 3.66 5.60 -20.07
C ASN A 204 3.43 6.68 -18.98
N PHE A 205 2.57 7.67 -19.23
CA PHE A 205 2.32 8.81 -18.32
C PHE A 205 3.63 9.43 -17.81
N THR A 206 4.52 9.79 -18.74
CA THR A 206 5.80 10.44 -18.43
C THR A 206 5.58 11.91 -18.09
N GLY A 207 6.36 12.45 -17.15
CA GLY A 207 6.35 13.89 -16.82
C GLY A 207 5.27 14.33 -15.82
N VAL A 208 4.54 13.40 -15.19
CA VAL A 208 3.63 13.75 -14.09
C VAL A 208 4.43 13.88 -12.80
N ASN A 209 4.36 15.05 -12.17
CA ASN A 209 5.06 15.28 -10.92
C ASN A 209 4.29 14.64 -9.74
N ARG A 210 4.90 14.63 -8.54
CA ARG A 210 4.30 14.04 -7.34
C ARG A 210 2.95 14.66 -6.99
N HIS A 211 2.86 15.98 -7.06
CA HIS A 211 1.65 16.73 -6.72
C HIS A 211 0.50 16.38 -7.68
N ASP A 212 0.77 16.41 -8.98
CA ASP A 212 -0.21 16.10 -10.01
C ASP A 212 -0.73 14.66 -9.92
N MET A 213 0.13 13.69 -9.57
CA MET A 213 -0.29 12.30 -9.35
C MET A 213 -1.24 12.17 -8.16
N ILE A 214 -0.95 12.88 -7.06
CA ILE A 214 -1.82 12.90 -5.89
C ILE A 214 -3.18 13.52 -6.26
N ILE A 215 -3.18 14.64 -6.98
CA ILE A 215 -4.43 15.26 -7.46
C ILE A 215 -5.21 14.31 -8.37
N LEU A 216 -4.53 13.66 -9.32
CA LEU A 216 -5.15 12.72 -10.25
C LEU A 216 -5.84 11.56 -9.52
N VAL A 217 -5.13 10.93 -8.59
CA VAL A 217 -5.67 9.78 -7.84
C VAL A 217 -6.73 10.22 -6.85
N GLN A 218 -6.44 11.22 -6.00
CA GLN A 218 -7.28 11.58 -4.86
C GLN A 218 -8.51 12.40 -5.25
N LYS A 219 -8.35 13.34 -6.18
CA LYS A 219 -9.39 14.34 -6.49
C LYS A 219 -10.18 14.02 -7.75
N LEU A 220 -9.61 13.24 -8.66
CA LEU A 220 -10.26 12.96 -9.93
C LEU A 220 -10.72 11.50 -10.04
N ILE A 221 -9.82 10.54 -9.81
CA ILE A 221 -10.16 9.11 -9.93
C ILE A 221 -10.96 8.61 -8.73
N LEU A 222 -10.57 8.98 -7.50
CA LEU A 222 -11.25 8.52 -6.29
C LEU A 222 -12.59 9.22 -6.05
N VAL A 223 -12.86 10.38 -6.68
CA VAL A 223 -14.16 11.05 -6.61
C VAL A 223 -15.20 10.30 -7.44
N ASP A 224 -14.86 9.85 -8.65
CA ASP A 224 -15.76 9.06 -9.50
C ASP A 224 -15.98 7.63 -8.96
N ILE A 225 -14.97 7.05 -8.29
CA ILE A 225 -15.08 5.74 -7.63
C ILE A 225 -15.77 5.86 -6.26
N ARG A 226 -15.89 7.07 -5.68
CA ARG A 226 -16.48 7.30 -4.36
C ARG A 226 -17.91 6.79 -4.27
N ASP A 227 -18.69 6.92 -5.34
CA ASP A 227 -20.08 6.46 -5.39
C ASP A 227 -20.20 4.94 -5.48
N LEU A 228 -19.12 4.25 -5.86
CA LEU A 228 -19.00 2.79 -5.80
C LEU A 228 -18.53 2.29 -4.42
N LEU A 229 -18.10 3.20 -3.54
CA LEU A 229 -17.69 2.90 -2.17
C LEU A 229 -18.82 3.27 -1.18
N PRO A 230 -19.11 2.44 -0.18
CA PRO A 230 -20.14 2.71 0.81
C PRO A 230 -19.81 3.97 1.60
N LYS A 231 -20.87 4.71 1.97
CA LYS A 231 -20.76 6.02 2.63
C LYS A 231 -20.08 5.88 4.02
N PRO A 232 -19.23 6.85 4.42
CA PRO A 232 -18.14 6.59 5.36
C PRO A 232 -18.42 6.83 6.86
N THR A 233 -17.91 5.94 7.74
CA THR A 233 -17.45 6.25 9.12
C THR A 233 -15.92 6.08 9.24
N LEU A 234 -15.20 7.18 9.47
CA LEU A 234 -13.77 7.41 9.14
C LEU A 234 -12.76 6.26 9.41
N GLY A 235 -12.92 5.48 10.49
CA GLY A 235 -11.97 4.42 10.89
C GLY A 235 -12.26 3.02 10.33
N SER A 236 -13.52 2.59 10.28
CA SER A 236 -13.92 1.27 9.74
C SER A 236 -13.75 1.20 8.21
N ASN A 237 -13.83 2.36 7.54
CA ASN A 237 -13.79 2.41 6.08
C ASN A 237 -12.46 2.01 5.48
N ILE A 238 -11.32 2.41 6.07
CA ILE A 238 -10.04 2.20 5.40
C ILE A 238 -9.66 0.73 5.35
N VAL A 239 -9.94 0.02 6.44
CA VAL A 239 -9.76 -1.44 6.52
C VAL A 239 -10.70 -2.13 5.54
N GLU A 240 -11.98 -1.72 5.49
CA GLU A 240 -12.94 -2.28 4.53
C GLU A 240 -12.55 -2.01 3.07
N ILE A 241 -12.03 -0.82 2.76
CA ILE A 241 -11.54 -0.45 1.43
C ILE A 241 -10.34 -1.33 1.06
N LEU A 242 -9.36 -1.48 1.96
CA LEU A 242 -8.20 -2.34 1.71
C LEU A 242 -8.64 -3.80 1.48
N CYS A 243 -9.55 -4.34 2.30
CA CYS A 243 -10.09 -5.68 2.06
C CYS A 243 -10.85 -5.78 0.73
N LYS A 244 -11.57 -4.75 0.29
CA LYS A 244 -12.20 -4.74 -1.04
C LYS A 244 -11.17 -4.77 -2.16
N LEU A 245 -10.10 -4.00 -2.01
CA LEU A 245 -9.01 -3.97 -2.98
C LEU A 245 -8.31 -5.33 -3.03
N GLU A 246 -8.06 -5.99 -1.89
CA GLU A 246 -7.47 -7.33 -1.82
C GLU A 246 -8.27 -8.36 -2.63
N LYS A 247 -9.60 -8.30 -2.55
CA LYS A 247 -10.47 -9.19 -3.34
C LYS A 247 -10.25 -9.04 -4.85
N GLN A 248 -9.92 -7.84 -5.31
CA GLN A 248 -9.75 -7.56 -6.74
C GLN A 248 -8.30 -7.76 -7.19
N PHE A 249 -7.34 -7.17 -6.49
CA PHE A 249 -5.95 -7.04 -6.92
C PHE A 249 -5.05 -8.18 -6.43
N PRO A 250 -3.92 -8.46 -7.14
CA PRO A 250 -3.02 -9.55 -6.77
C PRO A 250 -2.27 -9.29 -5.45
N PRO A 251 -1.81 -10.33 -4.74
CA PRO A 251 -1.07 -10.17 -3.48
C PRO A 251 0.18 -9.30 -3.61
N ALA A 252 0.85 -9.33 -4.77
CA ALA A 252 2.03 -8.50 -5.03
C ALA A 252 1.74 -7.00 -5.06
N MET A 253 0.48 -6.60 -5.06
CA MET A 253 0.10 -5.19 -4.97
C MET A 253 0.12 -4.66 -3.54
N PHE A 254 0.01 -5.52 -2.53
CA PHE A 254 -0.06 -5.12 -1.13
C PHE A 254 1.30 -5.30 -0.49
N ASP A 255 2.14 -4.26 -0.52
CA ASP A 255 3.34 -4.18 0.30
C ASP A 255 3.07 -3.38 1.58
N VAL A 256 4.14 -3.00 2.29
CA VAL A 256 3.99 -2.29 3.57
C VAL A 256 3.30 -0.94 3.36
N MET A 257 3.48 -0.30 2.20
CA MET A 257 2.89 1.00 1.89
C MET A 257 1.37 0.92 1.82
N GLU A 258 0.80 -0.13 1.23
CA GLU A 258 -0.65 -0.33 1.22
C GLU A 258 -1.21 -0.71 2.61
N HIS A 259 -0.35 -1.17 3.53
CA HIS A 259 -0.74 -1.50 4.91
C HIS A 259 -0.74 -0.30 5.86
N LEU A 260 0.20 0.64 5.69
CA LEU A 260 0.35 1.82 6.56
C LEU A 260 -0.96 2.61 6.79
N PRO A 261 -1.89 2.76 5.81
CA PRO A 261 -3.12 3.50 6.03
C PRO A 261 -4.02 3.00 7.15
N VAL A 262 -3.92 1.71 7.53
CA VAL A 262 -4.65 1.19 8.69
C VAL A 262 -4.21 1.85 10.01
N HIS A 263 -2.95 2.27 10.09
CA HIS A 263 -2.39 2.93 11.28
C HIS A 263 -2.65 4.44 11.30
N LEU A 264 -2.83 5.07 10.14
CA LEU A 264 -3.10 6.51 10.03
C LEU A 264 -4.36 6.96 10.77
N SER A 265 -5.42 6.15 10.73
CA SER A 265 -6.68 6.46 11.43
C SER A 265 -6.45 6.61 12.94
N TYR A 266 -5.63 5.73 13.53
CA TYR A 266 -5.24 5.81 14.93
C TYR A 266 -4.28 6.98 15.18
N GLU A 267 -3.31 7.21 14.29
CA GLU A 267 -2.39 8.35 14.44
C GLU A 267 -3.13 9.69 14.44
N THR A 268 -4.19 9.80 13.64
CA THR A 268 -5.06 10.97 13.57
C THR A 268 -5.89 11.12 14.84
N LEU A 269 -6.50 10.04 15.35
CA LEU A 269 -7.26 10.05 16.60
C LEU A 269 -6.42 10.44 17.81
N MET A 270 -5.19 9.91 17.89
CA MET A 270 -4.28 10.16 19.01
C MET A 270 -3.62 11.54 18.96
N GLY A 271 -3.79 12.26 17.86
CA GLY A 271 -2.81 13.23 17.43
C GLY A 271 -3.23 14.66 17.19
N ASP A 272 -4.52 14.94 17.36
CA ASP A 272 -5.14 16.19 16.96
C ASP A 272 -4.99 16.47 15.44
N HIS A 273 -5.47 17.61 14.96
CA HIS A 273 -5.55 17.95 13.54
C HIS A 273 -4.23 17.73 12.79
N VAL A 274 -4.32 16.91 11.74
CA VAL A 274 -3.25 16.50 10.81
C VAL A 274 -2.39 17.67 10.31
N HIS A 275 -2.97 18.87 10.18
CA HIS A 275 -2.27 20.08 9.75
C HIS A 275 -1.03 20.43 10.56
N TYR A 276 -1.01 20.18 11.88
CA TYR A 276 0.13 20.55 12.75
C TYR A 276 1.32 19.58 12.68
N ARG A 277 1.19 18.48 11.92
CA ARG A 277 2.24 17.45 11.79
C ARG A 277 2.87 17.38 10.41
N TRP A 278 2.28 18.11 9.45
CA TRP A 278 2.62 18.01 8.03
C TRP A 278 3.31 19.26 7.48
N MET A 279 3.33 20.34 8.26
CA MET A 279 4.19 21.48 7.99
C MET A 279 5.43 21.34 8.87
N TYR A 280 6.59 21.06 8.28
CA TYR A 280 7.78 21.72 8.79
C TYR A 280 7.55 23.21 8.47
N PRO A 281 7.41 24.11 9.46
CA PRO A 281 7.21 25.54 9.17
C PRO A 281 8.38 26.15 8.38
N PHE A 282 9.50 25.42 8.27
CA PHE A 282 10.68 25.80 7.51
C PHE A 282 11.18 24.58 6.71
N GLU A 283 11.31 24.72 5.39
CA GLU A 283 12.20 23.86 4.60
C GLU A 283 13.64 24.31 4.88
N LEU A 284 14.54 23.38 5.21
CA LEU A 284 15.99 23.60 5.24
C LEU A 284 16.60 23.26 3.87
#